data_AF-A0A292S7J4-F1
#
_entry.id   AF-A0A292S7J4-F1
#
_cell.length_a   1.000
_cell.length_b   1.000
_cell.length_c   1.000
_cell.angle_alpha   90.00
_cell.angle_beta   90.00
_cell.angle_gamma   90.00
#
_symmetry.space_group_name_H-M   'P 1'
#
loop_
_entity.id
_entity.type
_entity.pdbx_description
1 polymer ?
#
loop_
_entity_poly.entity_id
_entity_poly.type
_entity_poly.pdbx_seq_one_letter_code
_entity_poly.pdbx_strand_id
1 'polypeptide(L)'
;MPPILGFKTPPLKEKAIIKVKKVKRGDNIIIPGEIEDDYVDIVEEILPQNNSNFFTSQEFVSPPIKRQIKYLKNCYIIDYIQSPKARCGLGTEAIKNLAEKAMFDSKADGRIVTFSAPITKESSPALFFYKLGFRFTSPEANQYMEECIIKKIPDIPAQVGMMYLPKSRLHKLLRYGELF
;
A
#
# COMPACT_ATOMS: atom_id res chain seq x y z
N MET A 1 58.62 10.27 15.29
CA MET A 1 57.21 10.69 15.13
C MET A 1 56.35 9.43 15.06
N PRO A 2 55.36 9.22 15.93
CA PRO A 2 54.40 8.13 15.74
C PRO A 2 53.36 8.55 14.69
N PRO A 3 52.82 7.61 13.89
CA PRO A 3 51.81 7.92 12.88
C PRO A 3 50.48 8.28 13.55
N ILE A 4 49.85 9.34 13.02
CA ILE A 4 48.57 9.87 13.46
C ILE A 4 47.51 8.77 13.31
N LEU A 5 46.85 8.46 14.42
CA LEU A 5 45.71 7.56 14.52
C LEU A 5 44.64 8.01 13.53
N GLY A 6 44.50 7.30 12.42
CA GLY A 6 43.45 7.56 11.43
C GLY A 6 42.10 7.25 12.06
N PHE A 7 41.45 8.29 12.61
CA PHE A 7 40.05 8.24 12.98
C PHE A 7 39.24 7.94 11.72
N LYS A 8 38.97 6.66 11.47
CA LYS A 8 37.93 6.24 10.54
C LYS A 8 36.64 6.86 11.08
N THR A 9 36.17 7.92 10.44
CA THR A 9 34.81 8.40 10.63
C THR A 9 33.89 7.19 10.58
N PRO A 10 33.04 6.97 11.60
CA PRO A 10 32.10 5.86 11.55
C PRO A 10 31.29 6.02 10.27
N PRO A 11 31.13 4.97 9.45
CA PRO A 11 30.35 5.08 8.23
C PRO A 11 28.97 5.57 8.64
N LEU A 12 28.58 6.76 8.16
CA LEU A 12 27.22 7.23 8.26
C LEU A 12 26.35 6.09 7.73
N LYS A 13 25.59 5.44 8.61
CA LYS A 13 24.63 4.40 8.20
C LYS A 13 23.63 5.09 7.28
N GLU A 14 23.87 5.04 5.98
CA GLU A 14 22.95 5.51 4.96
C GLU A 14 21.63 4.76 5.17
N LYS A 15 20.54 5.49 5.47
CA LYS A 15 19.21 4.91 5.66
C LYS A 15 18.34 5.25 4.47
N ALA A 16 17.39 4.36 4.15
CA ALA A 16 16.35 4.69 3.19
C ALA A 16 15.47 5.82 3.73
N ILE A 17 15.08 6.73 2.85
CA ILE A 17 14.13 7.80 3.14
C ILE A 17 12.74 7.23 2.91
N ILE A 18 11.89 7.26 3.94
CA ILE A 18 10.49 6.87 3.85
C ILE A 18 9.61 7.99 4.40
N LYS A 19 8.60 8.42 3.63
CA LYS A 19 7.56 9.33 4.09
C LYS A 19 6.26 8.57 4.20
N VAL A 20 5.64 8.65 5.37
CA VAL A 20 4.45 7.89 5.71
C VAL A 20 3.41 8.85 6.30
N LYS A 21 2.18 8.77 5.80
CA LYS A 21 1.02 9.43 6.39
C LYS A 21 0.21 8.42 7.18
N LYS A 22 -0.21 8.80 8.38
CA LYS A 22 -1.17 8.01 9.16
C LYS A 22 -2.56 8.53 8.86
N VAL A 23 -3.39 7.68 8.28
CA VAL A 23 -4.79 7.98 7.99
C VAL A 23 -5.63 7.65 9.21
N LYS A 24 -6.53 8.56 9.57
CA LYS A 24 -7.54 8.32 10.59
C LYS A 24 -8.87 8.01 9.91
N ARG A 25 -9.72 7.22 10.58
CA ARG A 25 -11.06 6.81 10.14
C ARG A 25 -11.95 7.99 9.68
N GLY A 26 -11.69 9.20 10.17
CA GLY A 26 -12.43 10.41 9.77
C GLY A 26 -11.98 11.08 8.48
N ASP A 27 -10.90 10.60 7.83
CA ASP A 27 -10.38 11.20 6.59
C ASP A 27 -11.14 10.74 5.33
N ASN A 28 -12.16 9.86 5.48
CA ASN A 28 -13.10 9.42 4.45
C ASN A 28 -12.46 9.06 3.08
N ILE A 29 -11.36 8.30 3.11
CA ILE A 29 -10.70 7.86 1.88
C ILE A 29 -11.49 6.71 1.26
N ILE A 30 -12.07 6.97 0.08
CA ILE A 30 -12.78 6.00 -0.73
C ILE A 30 -11.77 5.15 -1.48
N ILE A 31 -11.94 3.83 -1.43
CA ILE A 31 -11.06 2.90 -2.13
C ILE A 31 -11.77 2.31 -3.36
N PRO A 32 -11.26 2.54 -4.57
CA PRO A 32 -11.69 1.80 -5.75
C PRO A 32 -11.01 0.42 -5.77
N GLY A 33 -11.79 -0.65 -5.57
CA GLY A 33 -11.34 -2.03 -5.80
C GLY A 33 -11.67 -3.02 -4.69
N GLU A 34 -11.06 -4.21 -4.79
CA GLU A 34 -11.21 -5.29 -3.83
C GLU A 34 -10.06 -5.27 -2.81
N ILE A 35 -10.42 -5.09 -1.54
CA ILE A 35 -9.51 -5.15 -0.41
C ILE A 35 -10.17 -6.04 0.65
N GLU A 36 -9.36 -6.78 1.41
CA GLU A 36 -9.81 -7.55 2.57
C GLU A 36 -10.68 -6.70 3.53
N ASP A 37 -11.76 -7.29 4.04
CA ASP A 37 -12.74 -6.61 4.92
C ASP A 37 -12.10 -6.03 6.19
N ASP A 38 -10.96 -6.58 6.60
CA ASP A 38 -10.21 -6.05 7.73
C ASP A 38 -9.69 -4.63 7.49
N TYR A 39 -9.54 -4.17 6.25
CA TYR A 39 -9.08 -2.82 5.91
C TYR A 39 -10.21 -1.81 5.65
N VAL A 40 -11.45 -2.29 5.51
CA VAL A 40 -12.56 -1.47 5.00
C VAL A 40 -13.70 -1.41 6.02
N ASP A 41 -14.29 -0.22 6.16
CA ASP A 41 -15.61 -0.02 6.72
C ASP A 41 -16.62 0.17 5.58
N ILE A 42 -17.69 -0.62 5.58
CA ILE A 42 -18.78 -0.51 4.61
C ILE A 42 -19.83 0.42 5.22
N VAL A 43 -20.11 1.53 4.53
CA VAL A 43 -21.20 2.44 4.88
C VAL A 43 -22.23 2.37 3.74
N GLU A 44 -23.46 2.04 4.09
CA GLU A 44 -24.59 2.11 3.15
C GLU A 44 -25.09 3.56 3.11
N GLU A 45 -24.84 4.27 2.01
CA GLU A 45 -25.42 5.58 1.79
C GLU A 45 -26.68 5.44 0.93
N ILE A 46 -27.78 5.96 1.48
CA ILE A 46 -29.06 6.05 0.77
C ILE A 46 -29.03 7.35 -0.02
N LEU A 47 -28.98 7.27 -1.35
CA LEU A 47 -29.05 8.47 -2.18
C LEU A 47 -30.42 9.13 -2.03
N PRO A 48 -30.50 10.44 -1.71
CA PRO A 48 -31.75 11.15 -1.86
C PRO A 48 -32.10 11.22 -3.36
N GLN A 49 -33.25 10.65 -3.73
CA GLN A 49 -33.85 10.93 -5.02
C GLN A 49 -34.25 12.42 -5.02
N ASN A 50 -33.47 13.26 -5.72
CA ASN A 50 -33.93 14.58 -6.10
C ASN A 50 -35.09 14.41 -7.09
N ASN A 51 -36.30 14.28 -6.56
CA ASN A 51 -37.54 14.40 -7.34
C ASN A 51 -37.78 15.88 -7.64
N SER A 52 -36.96 16.47 -8.51
CA SER A 52 -37.37 17.65 -9.26
C SER A 52 -38.04 17.17 -10.54
N ASN A 53 -39.33 16.84 -10.48
CA ASN A 53 -40.28 16.91 -11.59
C ASN A 53 -41.70 16.78 -11.04
N PHE A 54 -42.36 17.94 -10.96
CA PHE A 54 -43.67 18.20 -10.34
C PHE A 54 -44.86 17.77 -11.21
N PHE A 55 -44.72 16.80 -12.13
CA PHE A 55 -45.83 16.32 -12.95
C PHE A 55 -45.51 14.92 -13.49
N THR A 56 -45.97 13.87 -12.81
CA THR A 56 -46.51 12.64 -13.43
C THR A 56 -46.97 11.69 -12.33
N SER A 57 -48.28 11.53 -12.26
CA SER A 57 -48.99 10.50 -11.52
C SER A 57 -48.69 9.11 -12.09
N GLN A 58 -47.86 8.32 -11.41
CA GLN A 58 -47.91 6.85 -11.35
C GLN A 58 -46.87 6.38 -10.34
N GLU A 59 -47.35 5.83 -9.22
CA GLU A 59 -46.55 5.32 -8.10
C GLU A 59 -45.76 4.08 -8.50
N PHE A 60 -44.59 4.27 -9.09
CA PHE A 60 -43.49 3.30 -9.00
C PHE A 60 -42.46 3.88 -8.04
N VAL A 61 -42.63 3.59 -6.75
CA VAL A 61 -41.57 3.83 -5.75
C VAL A 61 -40.44 2.85 -6.08
N SER A 62 -39.51 3.31 -6.92
CA SER A 62 -38.26 2.58 -7.16
C SER A 62 -37.53 2.41 -5.83
N PRO A 63 -37.04 1.21 -5.49
CA PRO A 63 -36.34 1.02 -4.23
C PRO A 63 -35.16 1.98 -4.17
N PRO A 64 -34.90 2.60 -3.01
CA PRO A 64 -33.80 3.54 -2.87
C PRO A 64 -32.50 2.87 -3.31
N ILE A 65 -31.80 3.50 -4.25
CA ILE A 65 -30.50 3.02 -4.74
C ILE A 65 -29.52 3.12 -3.58
N LYS A 66 -29.27 1.99 -2.90
CA LYS A 66 -28.26 1.87 -1.87
C LYS A 66 -26.89 1.81 -2.54
N ARG A 67 -26.05 2.82 -2.32
CA ARG A 67 -24.63 2.74 -2.70
C ARG A 67 -23.85 2.28 -1.49
N GLN A 68 -23.15 1.16 -1.63
CA GLN A 68 -22.19 0.71 -0.63
C GLN A 68 -20.86 1.41 -0.90
N ILE A 69 -20.47 2.33 -0.02
CA ILE A 69 -19.18 3.00 -0.09
C ILE A 69 -18.23 2.32 0.89
N LYS A 70 -17.03 2.01 0.40
CA LYS A 70 -15.96 1.35 1.16
C LYS A 70 -14.95 2.41 1.62
N TYR A 71 -14.87 2.63 2.93
CA TYR A 71 -13.94 3.56 3.56
C TYR A 71 -12.74 2.83 4.16
N LEU A 72 -11.55 3.43 4.04
CA LEU A 72 -10.34 2.88 4.62
C LEU A 72 -10.32 3.06 6.15
N LYS A 73 -10.09 1.97 6.89
CA LYS A 73 -9.82 2.02 8.33
C LYS A 73 -8.47 2.70 8.60
N ASN A 74 -8.18 2.98 9.87
CA ASN A 74 -6.90 3.54 10.27
C ASN A 74 -5.74 2.70 9.72
N CYS A 75 -4.83 3.32 8.99
CA CYS A 75 -3.69 2.65 8.38
C CYS A 75 -2.53 3.62 8.15
N TYR A 76 -1.38 3.05 7.81
CA TYR A 76 -0.23 3.81 7.34
C TYR A 76 -0.18 3.79 5.82
N ILE A 77 -0.19 4.98 5.21
CA ILE A 77 0.02 5.16 3.77
C ILE A 77 1.47 5.55 3.51
N ILE A 78 2.15 4.75 2.70
CA ILE A 78 3.48 5.10 2.19
C ILE A 78 3.30 6.08 1.02
N ASP A 79 3.73 7.32 1.23
CA ASP A 79 3.72 8.35 0.19
C ASP A 79 4.95 8.28 -0.69
N TYR A 80 6.09 7.95 -0.08
CA TYR A 80 7.38 8.02 -0.74
C TYR A 80 8.36 7.07 -0.08
N ILE A 81 9.12 6.36 -0.91
CA ILE A 81 10.28 5.60 -0.47
C ILE A 81 11.42 5.76 -1.47
N GLN A 82 12.62 6.02 -0.95
CA GLN A 82 13.84 6.07 -1.75
C GLN A 82 14.96 5.40 -0.97
N SER A 83 15.63 4.45 -1.62
CA SER A 83 16.89 3.89 -1.12
C SER A 83 18.05 4.72 -1.68
N PRO A 84 19.08 5.06 -0.86
CA PRO A 84 20.25 5.80 -1.31
C PRO A 84 21.07 5.03 -2.35
N LYS A 85 21.00 3.69 -2.31
CA LYS A 85 21.64 2.79 -3.28
C LYS A 85 20.64 1.75 -3.77
N ALA A 86 20.77 1.32 -5.02
CA ALA A 86 20.00 0.20 -5.54
C ALA A 86 20.48 -1.11 -4.91
N ARG A 87 19.56 -2.06 -4.70
CA ARG A 87 19.85 -3.46 -4.28
C ARG A 87 20.60 -3.61 -2.94
N CYS A 88 20.54 -2.63 -2.05
CA CYS A 88 21.24 -2.67 -0.76
C CYS A 88 20.36 -3.10 0.43
N GLY A 89 19.14 -3.59 0.20
CA GLY A 89 18.23 -4.06 1.26
C GLY A 89 17.61 -2.98 2.16
N LEU A 90 18.17 -1.76 2.20
CA LEU A 90 17.72 -0.65 3.06
C LEU A 90 16.25 -0.27 2.87
N GLY A 91 15.74 -0.33 1.63
CA GLY A 91 14.32 -0.11 1.37
C GLY A 91 13.43 -1.17 2.03
N THR A 92 13.86 -2.43 2.01
CA THR A 92 13.14 -3.52 2.68
C THR A 92 13.16 -3.33 4.20
N GLU A 93 14.31 -2.99 4.78
CA GLU A 93 14.43 -2.72 6.22
C GLU A 93 13.50 -1.58 6.67
N ALA A 94 13.40 -0.51 5.88
CA ALA A 94 12.48 0.59 6.17
C ALA A 94 11.02 0.13 6.20
N ILE A 95 10.62 -0.75 5.27
CA ILE A 95 9.27 -1.31 5.23
C ILE A 95 9.02 -2.29 6.39
N LYS A 96 10.02 -3.10 6.78
CA LYS A 96 9.93 -3.97 7.96
C LYS A 96 9.70 -3.16 9.23
N ASN A 97 10.52 -2.14 9.46
CA ASN A 97 10.39 -1.24 10.61
C ASN A 97 9.01 -0.55 10.63
N LEU A 98 8.49 -0.18 9.45
CA LEU A 98 7.15 0.37 9.34
C LEU A 98 6.07 -0.67 9.69
N ALA A 99 6.21 -1.91 9.25
CA ALA A 99 5.29 -3.00 9.57
C ALA A 99 5.27 -3.32 11.06
N GLU A 100 6.43 -3.40 11.70
CA GLU A 100 6.53 -3.55 13.15
C GLU A 100 5.84 -2.39 13.87
N LYS A 101 6.12 -1.15 13.47
CA LYS A 101 5.45 0.03 14.04
C LYS A 101 3.93 0.00 13.84
N ALA A 102 3.46 -0.44 12.67
CA ALA A 102 2.04 -0.57 12.38
C ALA A 102 1.37 -1.68 13.21
N MET A 103 2.08 -2.77 13.49
CA MET A 103 1.61 -3.88 14.33
C MET A 103 1.47 -3.48 15.81
N PHE A 104 2.40 -2.68 16.33
CA PHE A 104 2.31 -2.18 17.71
C PHE A 104 1.28 -1.05 17.89
N ASP A 105 0.75 -0.50 16.80
CA ASP A 105 -0.25 0.54 16.84
C ASP A 105 -1.66 -0.07 16.88
N SER A 106 -2.28 -0.09 18.07
CA SER A 106 -3.61 -0.67 18.30
C SER A 106 -4.72 -0.13 17.39
N LYS A 107 -4.53 1.07 16.83
CA LYS A 107 -5.50 1.67 15.90
C LYS A 107 -5.29 1.19 14.48
N ALA A 108 -4.03 1.11 14.03
CA ALA A 108 -3.70 0.71 12.68
C ALA A 108 -3.75 -0.81 12.50
N ASP A 109 -3.38 -1.57 13.54
CA ASP A 109 -3.46 -3.03 13.59
C ASP A 109 -2.74 -3.70 12.40
N GLY A 110 -1.51 -3.24 12.14
CA GLY A 110 -0.67 -3.73 11.06
C GLY A 110 -1.06 -3.26 9.65
N ARG A 111 -2.08 -2.41 9.51
CA ARG A 111 -2.59 -1.99 8.21
C ARG A 111 -1.64 -1.01 7.50
N ILE A 112 -1.15 -1.42 6.33
CA ILE A 112 -0.28 -0.61 5.47
C ILE A 112 -0.81 -0.61 4.05
N VAL A 113 -0.92 0.59 3.49
CA VAL A 113 -1.33 0.86 2.11
C VAL A 113 -0.25 1.69 1.43
N THR A 114 -0.11 1.54 0.12
CA THR A 114 0.78 2.34 -0.70
C THR A 114 0.15 2.54 -2.07
N PHE A 115 0.50 3.63 -2.73
CA PHE A 115 0.24 3.78 -4.16
C PHE A 115 1.54 3.52 -4.90
N SER A 116 1.63 2.41 -5.63
CA SER A 116 2.82 2.10 -6.40
C SER A 116 2.82 2.94 -7.67
N ALA A 117 3.69 3.95 -7.75
CA ALA A 117 3.93 4.71 -8.95
C ALA A 117 5.43 5.00 -9.09
N PRO A 118 6.06 4.71 -10.24
CA PRO A 118 7.46 5.03 -10.46
C PRO A 118 7.63 6.54 -10.56
N ILE A 119 8.61 7.09 -9.84
CA ILE A 119 9.02 8.50 -9.98
C ILE A 119 10.02 8.65 -11.13
N THR A 120 10.86 7.62 -11.34
CA THR A 120 11.81 7.51 -12.45
C THR A 120 11.50 6.26 -13.27
N LYS A 121 11.77 6.29 -14.57
CA LYS A 121 11.43 5.20 -15.53
C LYS A 121 12.23 3.90 -15.31
N GLU A 122 13.22 3.90 -14.42
CA GLU A 122 14.22 2.83 -14.30
C GLU A 122 13.82 1.70 -13.34
N SER A 123 12.78 1.87 -12.53
CA SER A 123 12.39 0.83 -11.56
C SER A 123 10.88 0.68 -11.44
N SER A 124 10.42 -0.56 -11.33
CA SER A 124 9.02 -0.89 -11.04
C SER A 124 8.83 -0.99 -9.51
N PRO A 125 8.30 0.04 -8.83
CA PRO A 125 8.04 -0.02 -7.39
C PRO A 125 7.00 -1.10 -7.06
N ALA A 126 6.07 -1.35 -7.99
CA ALA A 126 5.10 -2.44 -7.87
C ALA A 126 5.77 -3.79 -7.63
N LEU A 127 6.81 -4.13 -8.39
CA LEU A 127 7.54 -5.39 -8.22
C LEU A 127 8.25 -5.46 -6.86
N PHE A 128 8.82 -4.35 -6.40
CA PHE A 128 9.44 -4.26 -5.08
C PHE A 128 8.43 -4.57 -3.97
N PHE A 129 7.31 -3.86 -3.93
CA PHE A 129 6.26 -4.09 -2.93
C PHE A 129 5.64 -5.50 -3.05
N TYR A 130 5.43 -5.99 -4.28
CA TYR A 130 4.85 -7.31 -4.51
C TYR A 130 5.72 -8.46 -3.97
N LYS A 131 7.04 -8.34 -4.10
CA LYS A 131 8.02 -9.30 -3.52
C LYS A 131 7.98 -9.31 -2.00
N LEU A 132 7.81 -8.15 -1.38
CA LEU A 132 7.65 -7.99 0.06
C LEU A 132 6.33 -8.54 0.60
N GLY A 133 5.35 -8.81 -0.26
CA GLY A 133 4.08 -9.44 0.10
C GLY A 133 2.86 -8.56 -0.14
N PHE A 134 3.03 -7.32 -0.62
CA PHE A 134 1.92 -6.44 -0.95
C PHE A 134 1.13 -6.96 -2.15
N ARG A 135 -0.15 -6.60 -2.21
CA ARG A 135 -1.06 -6.96 -3.30
C ARG A 135 -1.83 -5.75 -3.79
N PHE A 136 -2.12 -5.73 -5.08
CA PHE A 136 -2.98 -4.72 -5.69
C PHE A 136 -4.42 -4.88 -5.22
N THR A 137 -5.17 -3.78 -5.22
CA THR A 137 -6.62 -3.78 -5.03
C THR A 137 -7.36 -4.35 -6.25
N SER A 138 -6.70 -4.39 -7.42
CA SER A 138 -7.21 -5.05 -8.62
C SER A 138 -6.71 -6.50 -8.69
N PRO A 139 -7.62 -7.49 -8.77
CA PRO A 139 -7.26 -8.90 -8.95
C PRO A 139 -6.48 -9.17 -10.25
N GLU A 140 -6.85 -8.49 -11.33
CA GLU A 140 -6.21 -8.62 -12.65
C GLU A 140 -4.73 -8.22 -12.58
N ALA A 141 -4.43 -7.11 -11.89
CA ALA A 141 -3.05 -6.67 -11.68
C ALA A 141 -2.25 -7.69 -10.85
N ASN A 142 -2.89 -8.37 -9.89
CA ASN A 142 -2.23 -9.40 -9.10
C ASN A 142 -1.89 -10.65 -9.92
N GLN A 143 -2.81 -11.09 -10.79
CA GLN A 143 -2.61 -12.21 -11.71
C GLN A 143 -1.47 -11.91 -12.69
N TYR A 144 -1.50 -10.73 -13.30
CA TYR A 144 -0.45 -10.28 -14.22
C TYR A 144 0.94 -10.31 -13.56
N MET A 145 1.06 -9.77 -12.35
CA MET A 145 2.32 -9.76 -11.60
C MET A 145 2.80 -11.17 -11.24
N GLU A 146 1.88 -12.07 -10.88
CA GLU A 146 2.19 -13.45 -10.56
C GLU A 146 2.72 -14.20 -11.80
N GLU A 147 2.06 -14.05 -12.94
CA GLU A 147 2.52 -14.61 -14.21
C GLU A 147 3.91 -14.09 -14.60
N CYS A 148 4.14 -12.79 -14.44
CA CYS A 148 5.42 -12.17 -14.77
C CYS A 148 6.57 -12.70 -13.91
N ILE A 149 6.30 -12.98 -12.63
CA ILE A 149 7.27 -13.58 -11.71
C ILE A 149 7.55 -15.04 -12.07
N ILE A 150 6.51 -15.82 -12.40
CA ILE A 150 6.63 -17.23 -12.80
C ILE A 150 7.42 -17.35 -14.11
N LYS A 151 7.09 -16.53 -15.10
CA LYS A 151 7.73 -16.49 -16.43
C LYS A 151 9.13 -15.84 -16.40
N LYS A 152 9.57 -15.30 -15.26
CA LYS A 152 10.87 -14.61 -15.07
C LYS A 152 11.16 -13.56 -16.15
N ILE A 153 10.16 -12.75 -16.49
CA ILE A 153 10.30 -11.71 -17.51
C ILE A 153 11.30 -10.65 -17.01
N PRO A 154 12.38 -10.34 -17.76
CA PRO A 154 13.46 -9.48 -17.29
C PRO A 154 13.03 -8.01 -17.13
N ASP A 155 12.04 -7.55 -17.89
CA ASP A 155 11.54 -6.17 -17.87
C ASP A 155 10.02 -6.13 -17.74
N ILE A 156 9.53 -6.40 -16.53
CA ILE A 156 8.10 -6.28 -16.22
C ILE A 156 7.72 -4.80 -16.33
N PRO A 157 6.71 -4.43 -17.16
CA PRO A 157 6.28 -3.05 -17.27
C PRO A 157 5.86 -2.51 -15.91
N ALA A 158 6.08 -1.20 -15.72
CA ALA A 158 5.76 -0.55 -14.47
C ALA A 158 4.25 -0.54 -14.24
N GLN A 159 3.76 -1.47 -13.43
CA GLN A 159 2.37 -1.46 -12.99
C GLN A 159 2.16 -0.32 -11.98
N VAL A 160 1.09 0.45 -12.18
CA VAL A 160 0.67 1.52 -11.28
C VAL A 160 -0.64 1.12 -10.63
N GLY A 161 -0.80 1.43 -9.34
CA GLY A 161 -2.03 1.15 -8.63
C GLY A 161 -1.89 1.19 -7.12
N MET A 162 -3.04 1.12 -6.46
CA MET A 162 -3.09 1.00 -5.01
C MET A 162 -2.73 -0.43 -4.61
N MET A 163 -1.85 -0.55 -3.63
CA MET A 163 -1.44 -1.82 -3.04
C MET A 163 -1.59 -1.77 -1.52
N TYR A 164 -1.86 -2.92 -0.91
CA TYR A 164 -1.94 -3.08 0.54
C TYR A 164 -1.15 -4.31 0.97
N LEU A 165 -0.83 -4.41 2.26
CA LEU A 165 -0.17 -5.59 2.84
C LEU A 165 -1.21 -6.48 3.54
N PRO A 166 -1.63 -7.61 2.95
CA PRO A 166 -2.51 -8.55 3.62
C PRO A 166 -1.93 -9.02 4.95
N LYS A 167 -2.75 -9.11 6.00
CA LYS A 167 -2.30 -9.62 7.32
C LYS A 167 -1.71 -11.02 7.19
N SER A 168 -2.33 -11.85 6.34
CA SER A 168 -1.87 -13.20 6.00
C SER A 168 -0.43 -13.24 5.49
N ARG A 169 0.09 -12.16 4.88
CA ARG A 169 1.43 -12.08 4.27
C ARG A 169 2.44 -11.28 5.08
N LEU A 170 2.05 -10.78 6.26
CA LEU A 170 2.93 -9.98 7.10
C LEU A 170 4.15 -10.78 7.57
N HIS A 171 3.98 -12.08 7.84
CA HIS A 171 5.09 -12.99 8.14
C HIS A 171 6.14 -13.06 7.01
N LYS A 172 5.71 -12.96 5.75
CA LYS A 172 6.60 -12.98 4.58
C LYS A 172 7.47 -11.73 4.53
N LEU A 173 6.91 -10.58 4.87
CA LEU A 173 7.66 -9.32 4.98
C LEU A 173 8.71 -9.40 6.08
N LEU A 174 8.32 -9.83 7.29
CA LEU A 174 9.23 -9.88 8.44
C LEU A 174 10.42 -10.81 8.19
N ARG A 175 10.18 -11.99 7.60
CA ARG A 175 11.22 -12.97 7.26
C ARG A 175 11.94 -12.70 5.94
N TYR A 176 11.58 -11.64 5.21
CA TYR A 176 12.17 -11.34 3.92
C TYR A 176 13.68 -11.08 4.05
N GLY A 177 14.51 -11.91 3.43
CA GLY A 177 15.97 -11.81 3.52
C GLY A 177 16.63 -12.56 4.69
N GLU A 178 15.87 -13.25 5.55
CA GLU A 178 16.43 -14.18 6.55
C GLU A 178 16.59 -15.61 6.02
N LEU A 179 16.00 -15.90 4.85
CA LEU A 179 16.00 -17.19 4.16
C LEU A 179 17.05 -17.28 3.03
N PHE A 180 18.04 -16.38 3.03
CA PHE A 180 19.15 -16.38 2.06
C PHE A 180 20.48 -16.15 2.77
#